data_AF-A0A428RZT2-F1
#
_entry.id   AF-A0A428RZT2-F1
#
_cell.length_a   1.000
_cell.length_b   1.000
_cell.length_c   1.000
_cell.angle_alpha   90.00
_cell.angle_beta   90.00
_cell.angle_gamma   90.00
#
_symmetry.space_group_name_H-M   'P 1'
#
loop_
_entity.id
_entity.type
_entity.pdbx_description
1 polymer ?
#
loop_
_entity_poly.entity_id
_entity_poly.type
_entity_poly.pdbx_seq_one_letter_code
_entity_poly.pdbx_strand_id
1 'polypeptide(L)'
;MATPQRISDLVSWATSHGAYLNPSVKVDNIPETGLSFCATSKTTPLDTIVSIPSTLTLSYLNALSDDPRPFPAGFLAQTPPHVIGRLVLIKHYLLGDESFWSPYIRALPQPEDLDSWSLPPFWPDEDAELFEGTNIEVGVARIKTDVKRDFKTALDLLTAEDWEPELRKGFTLGLYQWAYSIFSSRSFSSESCSWSRRSEASS
;
A
#
# COMPACT_ATOMS: atom_id res chain seq x y z
N MET A 1 9.81 6.25 -12.16
CA MET A 1 8.72 7.17 -12.59
C MET A 1 7.58 6.42 -13.27
N ALA A 2 6.32 6.75 -12.97
CA ALA A 2 5.16 6.15 -13.64
C ALA A 2 5.05 6.66 -15.09
N THR A 3 4.86 5.75 -16.04
CA THR A 3 4.71 6.10 -17.46
C THR A 3 3.28 6.56 -17.77
N PRO A 4 3.05 7.35 -18.84
CA PRO A 4 1.71 7.74 -19.26
C PRO A 4 0.77 6.54 -19.47
N GLN A 5 1.30 5.42 -19.95
CA GLN A 5 0.55 4.18 -20.11
C GLN A 5 0.06 3.64 -18.76
N ARG A 6 0.93 3.56 -17.75
CA ARG A 6 0.55 3.09 -16.41
C ARG A 6 -0.54 3.96 -15.79
N ILE A 7 -0.49 5.27 -16.02
CA ILE A 7 -1.52 6.21 -15.55
C ILE A 7 -2.86 5.92 -16.25
N SER A 8 -2.85 5.75 -17.57
CA SER A 8 -4.04 5.40 -18.34
C SER A 8 -4.64 4.06 -17.89
N ASP A 9 -3.80 3.05 -17.65
CA ASP A 9 -4.23 1.72 -17.18
C ASP A 9 -4.87 1.81 -15.79
N LEU A 10 -4.25 2.56 -14.86
CA LEU A 10 -4.79 2.81 -13.53
C LEU A 10 -6.17 3.47 -13.57
N VAL A 11 -6.31 4.56 -14.34
CA VAL A 11 -7.58 5.30 -14.44
C VAL A 11 -8.66 4.44 -15.10
N SER A 12 -8.31 3.70 -16.15
CA SER A 12 -9.26 2.81 -16.84
C SER A 12 -9.72 1.66 -15.96
N TRP A 13 -8.80 1.05 -15.21
CA TRP A 13 -9.13 0.02 -14.23
C TRP A 13 -10.02 0.56 -13.11
N ALA A 14 -9.66 1.70 -12.50
CA ALA A 14 -10.45 2.25 -11.41
C ALA A 14 -11.87 2.62 -11.86
N THR A 15 -12.00 3.32 -13.00
CA THR A 15 -13.30 3.77 -13.52
C THR A 15 -14.20 2.63 -13.98
N SER A 16 -13.63 1.57 -14.58
CA SER A 16 -14.40 0.35 -14.92
C SER A 16 -14.95 -0.39 -13.70
N HIS A 17 -14.42 -0.12 -12.50
CA HIS A 17 -14.85 -0.71 -11.24
C HIS A 17 -15.57 0.31 -10.33
N GLY A 18 -16.16 1.35 -10.93
CA GLY A 18 -17.05 2.28 -10.23
C GLY A 18 -16.34 3.46 -9.55
N ALA A 19 -15.05 3.65 -9.77
CA ALA A 19 -14.41 4.91 -9.39
C ALA A 19 -14.89 6.06 -10.27
N TYR A 20 -14.98 7.24 -9.67
CA TYR A 20 -15.25 8.50 -10.37
C TYR A 20 -14.02 9.39 -10.32
N LEU A 21 -13.65 9.95 -11.48
CA LEU A 21 -12.65 11.00 -11.62
C LEU A 21 -13.31 12.20 -12.30
N ASN A 22 -13.16 13.39 -11.73
CA ASN A 22 -13.74 14.61 -12.29
C ASN A 22 -13.20 14.88 -13.70
N PRO A 23 -14.04 15.18 -14.72
CA PRO A 23 -13.58 15.48 -16.08
C PRO A 23 -12.64 16.69 -16.19
N SER A 24 -12.68 17.59 -15.21
CA SER A 24 -11.82 18.77 -15.09
C SER A 24 -10.47 18.47 -14.44
N VAL A 25 -10.17 17.19 -14.20
CA VAL A 25 -8.95 16.72 -13.53
C VAL A 25 -8.36 15.56 -14.31
N LYS A 26 -7.04 15.55 -14.42
CA LYS A 26 -6.27 14.39 -14.91
C LYS A 26 -5.31 13.90 -13.83
N VAL A 27 -4.92 12.65 -13.91
CA VAL A 27 -3.77 12.13 -13.18
C VAL A 27 -2.53 12.35 -14.03
N ASP A 28 -1.48 12.92 -13.46
CA ASP A 28 -0.20 13.15 -14.12
C ASP A 28 0.96 12.83 -13.19
N ASN A 29 2.17 12.70 -13.73
CA ASN A 29 3.38 12.50 -12.95
C ASN A 29 4.19 13.79 -12.90
N ILE A 30 4.24 14.41 -11.71
CA ILE A 30 4.99 15.63 -11.45
C ILE A 30 6.32 15.24 -10.80
N PRO A 31 7.48 15.75 -11.26
CA PRO A 31 8.79 15.35 -10.74
C PRO A 31 8.92 15.47 -9.21
N GLU A 32 8.32 16.49 -8.62
CA GLU A 32 8.44 16.81 -7.19
C GLU A 32 7.53 15.96 -6.29
N THR A 33 6.34 15.58 -6.78
CA THR A 33 5.29 14.94 -5.96
C THR A 33 4.89 13.55 -6.43
N GLY A 34 5.40 13.12 -7.59
CA GLY A 34 5.00 11.89 -8.26
C GLY A 34 3.58 11.97 -8.84
N LEU A 35 2.84 10.86 -8.76
CA LEU A 35 1.46 10.80 -9.24
C LEU A 35 0.56 11.79 -8.48
N SER A 36 -0.01 12.73 -9.24
CA SER A 36 -0.74 13.87 -8.71
C SER A 36 -2.01 14.13 -9.51
N PHE A 37 -3.01 14.72 -8.87
CA PHE A 37 -4.20 15.23 -9.54
C PHE A 37 -3.93 16.65 -10.06
N CYS A 38 -4.13 16.86 -11.36
CA CYS A 38 -3.90 18.13 -12.03
C CYS A 38 -5.20 18.64 -12.64
N ALA A 39 -5.61 19.85 -12.29
CA ALA A 39 -6.77 20.50 -12.90
C ALA A 39 -6.47 20.84 -14.38
N THR A 40 -7.37 20.44 -15.28
CA THR A 40 -7.33 20.77 -16.71
C THR A 40 -8.25 21.95 -17.05
N SER A 41 -9.22 22.23 -16.17
CA SER A 41 -10.12 23.37 -16.24
C SER A 41 -10.51 23.81 -14.83
N LYS A 42 -11.30 24.88 -14.73
CA LYS A 42 -11.70 25.45 -13.44
C LYS A 42 -12.62 24.48 -12.69
N THR A 43 -12.21 24.10 -11.48
CA THR A 43 -13.08 23.43 -10.50
C THR A 43 -13.72 24.47 -9.58
N THR A 44 -14.84 24.11 -8.98
CA THR A 44 -15.52 24.90 -7.94
C THR A 44 -15.22 24.33 -6.55
N PRO A 45 -15.25 25.16 -5.50
CA PRO A 45 -15.16 24.65 -4.14
C PRO A 45 -16.23 23.59 -3.90
N LEU A 46 -15.85 22.49 -3.24
CA LEU A 46 -16.70 21.32 -2.95
C LEU A 46 -17.01 20.40 -4.14
N ASP A 47 -16.43 20.63 -5.33
CA ASP A 47 -16.50 19.64 -6.40
C ASP A 47 -15.86 18.31 -5.96
N THR A 48 -16.54 17.22 -6.24
CA THR A 48 -15.94 15.89 -6.08
C THR A 48 -14.84 15.73 -7.11
N ILE A 49 -13.60 15.62 -6.65
CA ILE A 49 -12.42 15.41 -7.51
C ILE A 49 -12.27 13.94 -7.85
N VAL A 50 -12.37 13.08 -6.84
CA VAL A 50 -12.26 11.63 -6.96
C VAL A 50 -13.20 10.96 -5.96
N SER A 51 -13.81 9.85 -6.35
CA SER A 51 -14.55 8.96 -5.44
C SER A 51 -14.17 7.52 -5.75
N ILE A 52 -13.79 6.76 -4.72
CA ILE A 52 -13.26 5.40 -4.85
C ILE A 52 -14.15 4.44 -4.04
N PRO A 53 -14.76 3.42 -4.68
CA PRO A 53 -15.46 2.36 -3.97
C PRO A 53 -14.53 1.58 -3.03
N SER A 54 -15.06 1.13 -1.89
CA SER A 54 -14.29 0.34 -0.91
C SER A 54 -13.77 -0.98 -1.51
N THR A 55 -14.42 -1.51 -2.54
CA THR A 55 -13.99 -2.71 -3.28
C THR A 55 -12.64 -2.54 -3.99
N LEU A 56 -12.20 -1.31 -4.25
CA LEU A 56 -10.89 -1.02 -4.83
C LEU A 56 -9.78 -0.84 -3.79
N THR A 57 -10.12 -0.85 -2.50
CA THR A 57 -9.12 -0.72 -1.43
C THR A 57 -8.33 -2.01 -1.25
N LEU A 58 -7.06 -1.87 -0.88
CA LEU A 58 -6.16 -2.97 -0.53
C LEU A 58 -5.83 -2.88 0.97
N SER A 59 -6.18 -3.93 1.71
CA SER A 59 -6.08 -4.02 3.17
C SER A 59 -5.97 -5.48 3.62
N TYR A 60 -5.80 -5.70 4.93
CA TYR A 60 -5.83 -7.05 5.48
C TYR A 60 -7.20 -7.74 5.34
N LEU A 61 -8.30 -7.00 5.19
CA LEU A 61 -9.64 -7.57 5.00
C LEU A 61 -9.75 -8.34 3.69
N ASN A 62 -8.92 -8.02 2.70
CA ASN A 62 -8.87 -8.76 1.45
C ASN A 62 -8.36 -10.20 1.65
N ALA A 63 -7.59 -10.47 2.71
CA ALA A 63 -7.20 -11.83 3.09
C ALA A 63 -8.37 -12.66 3.66
N LEU A 64 -9.48 -12.02 4.03
CA LEU A 64 -10.68 -12.67 4.57
C LEU A 64 -11.78 -12.86 3.51
N SER A 65 -11.53 -12.41 2.28
CA SER A 65 -12.48 -12.49 1.16
C SER A 65 -12.24 -13.75 0.32
N ASP A 66 -13.06 -13.95 -0.70
CA ASP A 66 -12.91 -15.05 -1.66
C ASP A 66 -11.66 -14.81 -2.53
N ASP A 67 -10.54 -15.40 -2.11
CA ASP A 67 -9.23 -15.27 -2.75
C ASP A 67 -8.83 -16.62 -3.34
N PRO A 68 -8.40 -16.70 -4.62
CA PRO A 68 -8.04 -17.97 -5.25
C PRO A 68 -6.81 -18.63 -4.61
N ARG A 69 -5.98 -17.86 -3.89
CA ARG A 69 -4.80 -18.34 -3.17
C ARG A 69 -4.85 -17.77 -1.73
N PRO A 70 -5.80 -18.25 -0.91
CA PRO A 70 -6.07 -17.66 0.40
C PRO A 70 -4.95 -17.99 1.38
N PHE A 71 -4.67 -17.08 2.32
CA PHE A 71 -3.78 -17.41 3.42
C PHE A 71 -4.43 -18.44 4.36
N PRO A 72 -3.65 -19.34 4.99
CA PRO A 72 -4.22 -20.36 5.87
C PRO A 72 -4.92 -19.74 7.09
N ALA A 73 -5.99 -20.39 7.56
CA ALA A 73 -6.75 -19.89 8.71
C ALA A 73 -5.90 -19.86 10.00
N GLY A 74 -5.00 -20.84 10.19
CA GLY A 74 -4.08 -20.89 11.33
C GLY A 74 -3.13 -19.69 11.35
N PHE A 75 -2.57 -19.35 10.20
CA PHE A 75 -1.75 -18.17 9.98
C PHE A 75 -2.51 -16.87 10.28
N LEU A 76 -3.72 -16.72 9.75
CA LEU A 76 -4.54 -15.51 9.94
C LEU A 76 -4.90 -15.29 11.42
N ALA A 77 -5.17 -16.36 12.16
CA ALA A 77 -5.49 -16.28 13.58
C ALA A 77 -4.31 -15.84 14.48
N GLN A 78 -3.07 -16.11 14.04
CA GLN A 78 -1.85 -15.86 14.81
C GLN A 78 -1.10 -14.61 14.36
N THR A 79 -1.50 -14.00 13.24
CA THR A 79 -0.77 -12.90 12.61
C THR A 79 -1.49 -11.57 12.80
N PRO A 80 -0.81 -10.51 13.27
CA PRO A 80 -1.44 -9.20 13.42
C PRO A 80 -1.93 -8.62 12.08
N PRO A 81 -3.05 -7.86 12.06
CA PRO A 81 -3.61 -7.29 10.83
C PRO A 81 -2.65 -6.48 9.97
N HIS A 82 -1.75 -5.70 10.59
CA HIS A 82 -0.77 -4.90 9.84
C HIS A 82 0.28 -5.76 9.11
N VAL A 83 0.61 -6.92 9.66
CA VAL A 83 1.51 -7.90 9.02
C VAL A 83 0.78 -8.57 7.86
N ILE A 84 -0.48 -8.99 8.07
CA ILE A 84 -1.32 -9.57 7.02
C ILE A 84 -1.45 -8.59 5.84
N GLY A 85 -1.78 -7.32 6.09
CA GLY A 85 -1.93 -6.32 5.04
C GLY A 85 -0.68 -6.14 4.18
N ARG A 86 0.51 -6.14 4.80
CA ARG A 86 1.79 -6.07 4.07
C ARG A 86 2.01 -7.32 3.20
N LEU A 87 1.68 -8.49 3.71
CA LEU A 87 1.83 -9.74 2.97
C LEU A 87 0.80 -9.90 1.85
N VAL A 88 -0.42 -9.37 2.02
CA VAL A 88 -1.41 -9.22 0.94
C VAL A 88 -0.82 -8.39 -0.20
N LEU A 89 -0.23 -7.23 0.11
CA LEU A 89 0.41 -6.38 -0.91
C LEU A 89 1.53 -7.13 -1.64
N ILE A 90 2.41 -7.83 -0.92
CA ILE A 90 3.49 -8.62 -1.52
C ILE A 90 2.93 -9.75 -2.39
N LYS A 91 1.92 -10.48 -1.91
CA LYS A 91 1.25 -11.55 -2.66
C LYS A 91 0.75 -11.02 -4.00
N HIS A 92 0.01 -9.91 -3.98
CA HIS A 92 -0.55 -9.31 -5.18
C HIS A 92 0.48 -8.63 -6.08
N TYR A 93 1.63 -8.22 -5.55
CA TYR A 93 2.78 -7.82 -6.36
C TYR A 93 3.35 -9.01 -7.14
N LEU A 94 3.58 -10.14 -6.45
CA LEU A 94 4.16 -11.34 -7.05
C LEU A 94 3.24 -12.04 -8.05
N LEU A 95 1.93 -11.92 -7.89
CA LEU A 95 0.94 -12.42 -8.86
C LEU A 95 0.95 -11.65 -10.19
N GLY A 96 1.56 -10.45 -10.24
CA GLY A 96 1.64 -9.65 -11.46
C GLY A 96 0.27 -9.41 -12.07
N ASP A 97 0.11 -9.69 -13.37
CA ASP A 97 -1.14 -9.47 -14.12
C ASP A 97 -2.31 -10.39 -13.72
N GLU A 98 -2.07 -11.48 -12.97
CA GLU A 98 -3.15 -12.28 -12.37
C GLU A 98 -3.84 -11.54 -11.21
N SER A 99 -3.21 -10.50 -10.68
CA SER A 99 -3.73 -9.73 -9.55
C SER A 99 -4.81 -8.74 -9.99
N PHE A 100 -5.95 -8.75 -9.31
CA PHE A 100 -6.99 -7.72 -9.44
C PHE A 100 -6.43 -6.30 -9.24
N TRP A 101 -5.49 -6.12 -8.33
CA TRP A 101 -4.86 -4.83 -8.01
C TRP A 101 -3.62 -4.53 -8.87
N SER A 102 -3.32 -5.30 -9.92
CA SER A 102 -2.13 -5.08 -10.77
C SER A 102 -1.98 -3.62 -11.24
N PRO A 103 -3.03 -2.95 -11.77
CA PRO A 103 -2.90 -1.55 -12.20
C PRO A 103 -2.57 -0.59 -11.05
N TYR A 104 -3.12 -0.82 -9.87
CA TYR A 104 -2.82 -0.04 -8.66
C TYR A 104 -1.38 -0.27 -8.20
N ILE A 105 -0.94 -1.52 -8.09
CA ILE A 105 0.39 -1.86 -7.57
C ILE A 105 1.50 -1.36 -8.51
N ARG A 106 1.30 -1.42 -9.84
CA ARG A 106 2.24 -0.87 -10.83
C ARG A 106 2.38 0.65 -10.80
N ALA A 107 1.42 1.34 -10.19
CA ALA A 107 1.43 2.79 -10.00
C ALA A 107 2.13 3.22 -8.70
N LEU A 108 2.42 2.29 -7.78
CA LEU A 108 3.19 2.56 -6.57
C LEU A 108 4.67 2.81 -6.90
N PRO A 109 5.43 3.46 -6.00
CA PRO A 109 6.89 3.31 -5.96
C PRO A 109 7.26 1.81 -6.05
N GLN A 110 8.13 1.45 -7.00
CA GLN A 110 8.45 0.04 -7.26
C GLN A 110 9.58 -0.42 -6.33
N PRO A 111 9.56 -1.68 -5.86
CA PRO A 111 10.53 -2.15 -4.86
C PRO A 111 11.99 -2.09 -5.33
N GLU A 112 12.25 -2.12 -6.64
CA GLU A 112 13.58 -2.01 -7.22
C GLU A 112 14.16 -0.59 -7.16
N ASP A 113 13.33 0.42 -6.93
CA ASP A 113 13.71 1.84 -6.87
C ASP A 113 13.72 2.30 -5.40
N LEU A 114 14.81 1.98 -4.69
CA LEU A 114 14.93 2.16 -3.24
C LEU A 114 14.64 3.60 -2.78
N ASP A 115 15.14 4.60 -3.51
CA ASP A 115 14.96 6.01 -3.19
C ASP A 115 13.49 6.46 -3.25
N SER A 116 12.68 5.78 -4.05
CA SER A 116 11.26 6.12 -4.24
C SER A 116 10.34 5.71 -3.09
N TRP A 117 10.78 4.81 -2.20
CA TRP A 117 9.97 4.27 -1.11
C TRP A 117 10.69 4.19 0.24
N SER A 118 12.01 4.21 0.28
CA SER A 118 12.75 3.91 1.49
C SER A 118 12.53 4.98 2.55
N LEU A 119 12.10 4.51 3.73
CA LEU A 119 11.95 5.33 4.92
C LEU A 119 13.25 5.30 5.71
N PRO A 120 13.50 6.29 6.60
CA PRO A 120 14.72 6.37 7.41
C PRO A 120 15.21 5.04 8.02
N PRO A 121 14.34 4.14 8.52
CA PRO A 121 14.81 2.86 9.07
C PRO A 121 15.40 1.86 8.08
N PHE A 122 15.25 2.11 6.78
CA PHE A 122 15.67 1.22 5.69
C PHE A 122 16.63 1.90 4.72
N TRP A 123 17.12 3.10 5.04
CA TRP A 123 18.22 3.70 4.29
C TRP A 123 19.50 2.86 4.44
N PRO A 124 20.41 2.91 3.45
CA PRO A 124 21.73 2.32 3.56
C PRO A 124 22.43 2.79 4.85
N ASP A 125 23.29 1.94 5.42
CA ASP A 125 23.94 2.24 6.70
C ASP A 125 24.89 3.47 6.60
N GLU A 126 25.30 3.88 5.39
CA GLU A 126 26.07 5.11 5.13
C GLU A 126 25.29 6.40 5.47
N ASP A 127 23.96 6.35 5.43
CA ASP A 127 23.08 7.47 5.81
C ASP A 127 22.67 7.43 7.29
N ALA A 128 23.08 6.39 8.04
CA ALA A 128 22.75 6.22 9.45
C ALA A 128 23.45 7.26 10.35
N GLU A 129 24.58 7.80 9.89
CA GLU A 129 25.32 8.89 10.55
C GLU A 129 24.43 10.15 10.75
N LEU A 130 23.41 10.34 9.91
CA LEU A 130 22.46 11.45 10.03
C LEU A 130 21.59 11.40 11.29
N PHE A 131 21.53 10.26 11.98
CA PHE A 131 20.70 10.07 13.17
C PHE A 131 21.49 10.13 14.48
N GLU A 132 22.82 10.13 14.44
CA GLU A 132 23.67 10.13 15.63
C GLU A 132 23.39 11.37 16.51
N GLY A 133 23.09 11.13 17.78
CA GLY A 133 22.81 12.19 18.75
C GLY A 133 21.37 12.70 18.77
N THR A 134 20.43 12.01 18.09
CA THR A 134 19.00 12.34 18.12
C THR A 134 18.15 11.22 18.75
N ASN A 135 16.97 11.55 19.29
CA ASN A 135 15.99 10.54 19.73
C ASN A 135 15.44 9.67 18.58
N ILE A 136 15.75 10.01 17.32
CA ILE A 136 15.27 9.31 16.12
C ILE A 136 15.98 7.96 15.97
N GLU A 137 17.25 7.86 16.39
CA GLU A 137 18.08 6.66 16.28
C GLU A 137 17.44 5.43 16.95
N VAL A 138 16.98 5.58 18.19
CA VAL A 138 16.32 4.50 18.95
C VAL A 138 15.00 4.08 18.29
N GLY A 139 14.25 5.04 17.76
CA GLY A 139 13.00 4.77 17.04
C GLY A 139 13.25 3.99 15.74
N VAL A 140 14.26 4.39 14.98
CA VAL A 140 14.71 3.72 13.75
C VAL A 140 15.15 2.29 14.02
N ALA A 141 16.02 2.08 15.01
CA ALA A 141 16.52 0.75 15.38
C ALA A 141 15.39 -0.19 15.83
N ARG A 142 14.41 0.34 16.56
CA ARG A 142 13.22 -0.42 16.97
C ARG A 142 12.39 -0.85 15.77
N ILE A 143 12.10 0.07 14.83
CA ILE A 143 11.35 -0.25 13.61
C ILE A 143 12.08 -1.34 12.80
N LYS A 144 13.39 -1.20 12.58
CA LYS A 144 14.19 -2.20 11.82
C LYS A 144 14.10 -3.59 12.46
N THR A 145 14.20 -3.65 13.80
CA THR A 145 14.07 -4.89 14.58
C THR A 145 12.67 -5.49 14.49
N ASP A 146 11.63 -4.69 14.73
CA ASP A 146 10.24 -5.13 14.75
C ASP A 146 9.81 -5.64 13.37
N VAL A 147 10.16 -4.93 12.30
CA VAL A 147 9.84 -5.33 10.91
C VAL A 147 10.49 -6.66 10.55
N LYS A 148 11.76 -6.85 10.92
CA LYS A 148 12.47 -8.11 10.68
C LYS A 148 11.86 -9.27 11.48
N ARG A 149 11.49 -9.03 12.74
CA ARG A 149 10.83 -10.02 13.60
C ARG A 149 9.48 -10.42 13.02
N ASP A 150 8.61 -9.45 12.73
CA ASP A 150 7.27 -9.67 12.19
C ASP A 150 7.32 -10.48 10.90
N PHE A 151 8.23 -10.12 9.98
CA PHE A 151 8.43 -10.85 8.72
C PHE A 151 8.84 -12.31 8.96
N LYS A 152 9.84 -12.53 9.82
CA LYS A 152 10.33 -13.88 10.13
C LYS A 152 9.23 -14.74 10.75
N THR A 153 8.55 -14.24 11.76
CA THR A 153 7.47 -14.96 12.44
C THR A 153 6.35 -15.33 11.47
N ALA A 154 5.95 -14.41 10.59
CA ALA A 154 4.93 -14.70 9.59
C ALA A 154 5.39 -15.76 8.57
N LEU A 155 6.64 -15.69 8.11
CA LEU A 155 7.18 -16.66 7.15
C LEU A 155 7.33 -18.06 7.76
N ASP A 156 7.71 -18.15 9.04
CA ASP A 156 7.78 -19.41 9.78
C ASP A 156 6.39 -20.07 9.87
N LEU A 157 5.33 -19.29 10.16
CA LEU A 157 3.95 -19.78 10.17
C LEU A 157 3.49 -20.28 8.79
N LEU A 158 3.72 -19.49 7.73
CA LEU A 158 3.37 -19.92 6.36
C LEU A 158 4.14 -21.17 5.91
N THR A 159 5.37 -21.33 6.38
CA THR A 159 6.19 -22.51 6.08
C THR A 159 5.68 -23.75 6.82
N ALA A 160 5.26 -23.60 8.09
CA ALA A 160 4.71 -24.69 8.88
C ALA A 160 3.39 -25.24 8.31
N GLU A 161 2.62 -24.41 7.62
CA GLU A 161 1.35 -24.79 6.97
C GLU A 161 1.53 -25.17 5.48
N ASP A 162 2.77 -25.29 4.99
CA ASP A 162 3.11 -25.60 3.59
C ASP A 162 2.38 -24.72 2.55
N TRP A 163 2.17 -23.45 2.89
CA TRP A 163 1.40 -22.55 2.04
C TRP A 163 2.20 -22.12 0.81
N GLU A 164 1.60 -22.33 -0.38
CA GLU A 164 2.06 -21.87 -1.71
C GLU A 164 3.59 -21.81 -1.85
N PRO A 165 4.31 -22.95 -1.83
CA PRO A 165 5.77 -22.95 -1.69
C PRO A 165 6.52 -22.12 -2.74
N GLU A 166 6.04 -22.09 -3.98
CA GLU A 166 6.67 -21.30 -5.06
C GLU A 166 6.42 -19.79 -4.89
N LEU A 167 5.21 -19.38 -4.52
CA LEU A 167 4.88 -17.98 -4.28
C LEU A 167 5.61 -17.45 -3.04
N ARG A 168 5.66 -18.27 -1.99
CA ARG A 168 6.35 -17.97 -0.72
C ARG A 168 7.84 -17.74 -0.90
N LYS A 169 8.52 -18.37 -1.87
CA LYS A 169 9.93 -18.06 -2.19
C LYS A 169 10.14 -16.61 -2.61
N GLY A 170 9.13 -15.98 -3.20
CA GLY A 170 9.16 -14.55 -3.56
C GLY A 170 9.01 -13.62 -2.36
N PHE A 171 8.61 -14.11 -1.19
CA PHE A 171 8.45 -13.28 -0.01
C PHE A 171 9.84 -13.01 0.57
N THR A 172 10.37 -11.81 0.34
CA THR A 172 11.68 -11.38 0.82
C THR A 172 11.56 -10.28 1.86
N LEU A 173 12.60 -10.12 2.70
CA LEU A 173 12.64 -9.02 3.67
C LEU A 173 12.59 -7.66 2.97
N GLY A 174 13.23 -7.52 1.79
CA GLY A 174 13.19 -6.29 1.00
C GLY A 174 11.78 -5.91 0.55
N LEU A 175 11.00 -6.89 0.04
CA LEU A 175 9.60 -6.65 -0.30
C LEU A 175 8.75 -6.34 0.93
N TYR A 176 9.08 -6.90 2.09
CA TYR A 176 8.35 -6.60 3.33
C TYR A 176 8.66 -5.18 3.85
N GLN A 177 9.90 -4.72 3.73
CA GLN A 177 10.29 -3.34 4.00
C GLN A 177 9.61 -2.36 3.02
N TRP A 178 9.59 -2.70 1.73
CA TRP A 178 8.83 -1.95 0.73
C TRP A 178 7.35 -1.84 1.10
N ALA A 179 6.70 -2.97 1.41
CA ALA A 179 5.30 -2.99 1.81
C ALA A 179 5.07 -2.17 3.09
N TYR A 180 5.97 -2.25 4.08
CA TYR A 180 5.93 -1.39 5.26
C TYR A 180 5.91 0.09 4.88
N SER A 181 6.80 0.52 3.99
CA SER A 181 6.91 1.92 3.57
C SER A 181 5.68 2.39 2.79
N ILE A 182 5.13 1.55 1.91
CA ILE A 182 3.89 1.85 1.19
C ILE A 182 2.74 2.08 2.17
N PHE A 183 2.53 1.18 3.13
CA PHE A 183 1.47 1.35 4.13
C PHE A 183 1.73 2.58 5.01
N SER A 184 2.98 2.83 5.41
CA SER A 184 3.30 3.96 6.28
C SER A 184 3.10 5.33 5.61
N SER A 185 3.29 5.42 4.29
CA SER A 185 3.18 6.67 3.54
C SER A 185 1.84 6.87 2.83
N ARG A 186 1.08 5.80 2.56
CA ARG A 186 -0.10 5.83 1.65
C ARG A 186 -1.36 5.17 2.21
N SER A 187 -1.35 4.66 3.45
CA SER A 187 -2.56 4.10 4.06
C SER A 187 -3.44 5.19 4.69
N PHE A 188 -4.74 4.94 4.68
CA PHE A 188 -5.74 5.75 5.39
C PHE A 188 -6.38 4.91 6.49
N SER A 189 -6.46 5.44 7.71
CA SER A 189 -7.25 4.80 8.77
C SER A 189 -8.73 5.15 8.59
N SER A 190 -9.61 4.14 8.64
CA SER A 190 -11.05 4.33 8.56
C SER A 190 -11.63 5.12 9.75
N GLU A 191 -10.90 5.19 10.87
CA GLU A 191 -11.31 5.92 12.07
C GLU A 191 -11.49 7.43 11.85
N SER A 192 -10.81 8.00 10.85
CA SER A 192 -10.92 9.43 10.52
C SER A 192 -12.14 9.78 9.65
N CYS A 193 -12.91 8.80 9.16
CA CYS A 193 -14.06 9.02 8.28
C CYS A 193 -15.40 8.82 9.00
N SER A 194 -15.56 9.41 10.20
CA SER A 194 -16.85 9.47 10.93
C SER A 194 -17.41 10.89 11.08
N TRP A 195 -16.75 11.90 10.52
CA TRP A 195 -17.23 13.28 10.53
C TRP A 195 -18.09 13.59 9.30
N SER A 196 -19.41 13.37 9.42
CA SER A 196 -20.51 14.13 8.76
C SER A 196 -21.77 13.27 8.53
N ARG A 197 -22.40 12.80 9.61
CA ARG A 197 -23.85 12.57 9.63
C ARG A 197 -24.43 13.01 10.98
N ARG A 198 -24.23 14.28 11.33
CA ARG A 198 -24.89 14.84 12.50
C ARG A 198 -25.10 16.35 12.39
N SER A 199 -25.90 16.77 11.42
CA SER A 199 -26.64 18.05 11.49
C SER A 199 -27.47 18.23 10.22
N GLU A 200 -28.65 17.62 10.16
CA GLU A 200 -29.82 18.15 9.41
C GLU A 200 -31.04 17.30 9.78
N ALA A 201 -31.45 17.43 11.03
CA ALA A 201 -32.78 17.06 11.51
C ALA A 201 -33.07 17.92 12.75
N SER A 202 -33.40 19.19 12.54
CA SER A 202 -34.19 20.05 13.45
C SER A 202 -34.26 21.48 12.90
N SER A 203 -35.34 21.78 12.17
CA SER A 203 -36.25 22.93 12.38
C SER A 203 -37.10 23.16 11.13
#